data_AF-A0A7W1U0J1-F1
#
_entry.id   AF-A0A7W1U0J1-F1
#
_cell.length_a   1.000
_cell.length_b   1.000
_cell.length_c   1.000
_cell.angle_alpha   90.00
_cell.angle_beta   90.00
_cell.angle_gamma   90.00
#
_symmetry.space_group_name_H-M   'P 1'
#
loop_
_entity.id
_entity.type
_entity.pdbx_description
1 polymer ?
#
loop_
_entity_poly.entity_id
_entity_poly.type
_entity_poly.pdbx_seq_one_letter_code
_entity_poly.pdbx_strand_id
1 'polypeptide(L)'
;MTQLIFSKRKADAIGNGLFLIALGILIYTNAWWPGILLALWVSLGARQFLSGRYYDFFISSVILLGLFAIALLNLNWTVVLPVLFVLGGIHIIFREYCVAEGIEEENPIEEAEKEIEEDGETPKSS
;
A
#
# COMPACT_ATOMS: atom_id res chain seq x y z
N MET A 1 -2.51 -15.71 13.80
CA MET A 1 -1.04 -15.82 13.93
C MET A 1 -0.41 -15.93 12.56
N THR A 2 -0.18 -14.80 11.90
CA THR A 2 0.47 -14.73 10.57
C THR A 2 1.98 -14.81 10.76
N GLN A 3 2.58 -15.92 10.31
CA GLN A 3 4.03 -16.11 10.42
C GLN A 3 4.77 -15.15 9.49
N LEU A 4 5.62 -14.29 10.06
CA LEU A 4 6.60 -13.50 9.32
C LEU A 4 7.66 -14.46 8.73
N ILE A 5 7.57 -14.76 7.43
CA ILE A 5 8.46 -15.73 6.75
C ILE A 5 9.92 -15.22 6.70
N PHE A 6 10.15 -13.90 6.80
CA PHE A 6 11.48 -13.30 6.86
C PHE A 6 11.55 -12.13 7.85
N SER A 7 12.72 -11.96 8.51
CA SER A 7 13.01 -10.75 9.30
C SER A 7 12.89 -9.50 8.42
N LYS A 8 12.18 -8.46 8.90
CA LYS A 8 11.92 -7.18 8.17
C LYS A 8 13.16 -6.66 7.42
N ARG A 9 14.34 -6.77 8.06
CA ARG A 9 15.63 -6.37 7.51
C ARG A 9 16.03 -7.08 6.21
N LYS A 10 15.71 -8.37 6.08
CA LYS A 10 16.00 -9.17 4.88
C LYS A 10 15.06 -8.82 3.73
N ALA A 11 13.78 -8.57 4.04
CA ALA A 11 12.79 -8.14 3.05
C ALA A 11 13.16 -6.78 2.44
N ASP A 12 13.61 -5.83 3.28
CA ASP A 12 14.06 -4.51 2.79
C ASP A 12 15.30 -4.60 1.92
N ALA A 13 16.29 -5.43 2.31
CA ALA A 13 17.50 -5.64 1.53
C ALA A 13 17.20 -6.23 0.14
N ILE A 14 16.31 -7.22 0.08
CA ILE A 14 15.88 -7.85 -1.18
C ILE A 14 15.12 -6.85 -2.05
N GLY A 15 14.19 -6.08 -1.48
CA GLY A 15 13.44 -5.06 -2.22
C GLY A 15 14.36 -3.99 -2.80
N ASN A 16 15.35 -3.52 -2.02
CA ASN A 16 16.34 -2.55 -2.52
C ASN A 16 17.22 -3.13 -3.62
N GLY A 17 17.64 -4.39 -3.50
CA GLY A 17 18.39 -5.08 -4.55
C GLY A 17 17.59 -5.19 -5.86
N LEU A 18 16.32 -5.59 -5.77
CA LEU A 18 15.40 -5.63 -6.91
C LEU A 18 15.20 -4.26 -7.56
N PHE A 19 15.08 -3.21 -6.74
CA PHE A 19 14.98 -1.84 -7.23
C PHE A 19 16.21 -1.43 -8.04
N LEU A 20 17.41 -1.74 -7.55
CA LEU A 20 18.67 -1.40 -8.25
C LEU A 20 18.82 -2.16 -9.57
N ILE A 21 18.42 -3.44 -9.61
CA ILE A 21 18.41 -4.23 -10.85
C ILE A 21 17.45 -3.61 -11.86
N ALA A 22 16.23 -3.28 -11.42
CA ALA A 22 15.23 -2.64 -12.27
C ALA A 22 15.70 -1.27 -12.77
N LEU A 23 16.38 -0.49 -11.91
CA LEU A 23 16.96 0.81 -12.28
C LEU A 23 18.08 0.65 -13.34
N GLY A 24 18.92 -0.38 -13.21
CA GLY A 24 19.95 -0.68 -14.21
C GLY A 24 19.34 -0.99 -15.59
N ILE A 25 18.28 -1.79 -15.63
CA ILE A 25 17.53 -2.08 -16.86
C ILE A 25 16.87 -0.80 -17.41
N LEU A 26 16.36 0.07 -16.55
CA LEU A 26 15.72 1.32 -16.93
C LEU A 26 16.69 2.29 -17.62
N ILE A 27 17.89 2.44 -17.04
CA ILE A 27 18.95 3.28 -17.62
C ILE A 27 19.37 2.71 -18.99
N TYR A 28 19.50 1.39 -19.10
CA TYR A 28 19.87 0.73 -20.36
C TYR A 28 18.81 0.94 -21.46
N THR A 29 17.52 0.81 -21.11
CA THR A 29 16.41 0.95 -22.06
C THR A 29 16.06 2.41 -22.39
N ASN A 30 16.60 3.39 -21.66
CA ASN A 30 16.28 4.83 -21.76
C ASN A 30 14.78 5.16 -21.63
N ALA A 31 13.94 4.18 -21.31
CA ALA A 31 12.49 4.31 -21.20
C ALA A 31 12.09 4.77 -19.79
N TRP A 32 12.65 5.92 -19.36
CA TRP A 32 12.49 6.48 -18.02
C TRP A 32 11.02 6.56 -17.58
N TRP A 33 10.17 7.00 -18.48
CA TRP A 33 8.71 6.92 -18.37
C TRP A 33 8.21 5.98 -19.46
N PRO A 34 7.41 4.93 -19.15
CA PRO A 34 6.80 4.53 -17.88
C PRO A 34 7.64 3.57 -17.00
N GLY A 35 8.89 3.26 -17.37
CA GLY A 35 9.63 2.16 -16.75
C GLY A 35 9.98 2.35 -15.26
N ILE A 36 10.04 3.59 -14.75
CA ILE A 36 10.22 3.85 -13.31
C ILE A 36 9.06 3.30 -12.46
N LEU A 37 7.83 3.32 -13.00
CA LEU A 37 6.65 2.79 -12.31
C LEU A 37 6.76 1.27 -12.12
N LEU A 38 7.32 0.59 -13.12
CA LEU A 38 7.56 -0.85 -13.06
C LEU A 38 8.67 -1.19 -12.06
N ALA A 39 9.75 -0.40 -12.01
CA ALA A 39 10.81 -0.56 -11.01
C ALA A 39 10.29 -0.36 -9.58
N LEU A 40 9.45 0.65 -9.36
CA LEU A 40 8.78 0.88 -8.09
C LEU A 40 7.83 -0.26 -7.72
N TRP A 41 7.04 -0.74 -8.69
CA TRP A 41 6.13 -1.87 -8.48
C TRP A 41 6.86 -3.13 -8.07
N VAL A 42 7.97 -3.47 -8.74
CA VAL A 42 8.79 -4.63 -8.40
C VAL A 42 9.39 -4.49 -7.00
N SER A 43 9.90 -3.31 -6.63
CA SER A 43 10.52 -3.08 -5.32
C SER A 43 9.50 -3.09 -4.17
N LEU A 44 8.43 -2.30 -4.26
CA LEU A 44 7.37 -2.28 -3.25
C LEU A 44 6.66 -3.63 -3.18
N GLY A 45 6.35 -4.20 -4.35
CA GLY A 45 5.67 -5.47 -4.48
C GLY A 45 6.44 -6.59 -3.79
N ALA A 46 7.75 -6.68 -4.02
CA ALA A 46 8.61 -7.63 -3.32
C ALA A 46 8.54 -7.43 -1.79
N ARG A 47 8.69 -6.20 -1.28
CA ARG A 47 8.65 -5.94 0.17
C ARG A 47 7.31 -6.32 0.80
N GLN A 48 6.20 -5.95 0.16
CA GLN A 48 4.85 -6.22 0.68
C GLN A 48 4.50 -7.71 0.59
N PHE A 49 4.89 -8.38 -0.50
CA PHE A 49 4.74 -9.82 -0.67
C PHE A 49 5.55 -10.61 0.37
N LEU A 50 6.81 -10.24 0.59
CA LEU A 50 7.68 -10.84 1.62
C LEU A 50 7.19 -10.58 3.04
N SER A 51 6.45 -9.48 3.26
CA SER A 51 5.89 -9.12 4.58
C SER A 51 4.55 -9.80 4.88
N GLY A 52 3.99 -10.59 3.94
CA GLY A 52 2.70 -11.28 4.11
C GLY A 52 1.48 -10.37 4.12
N ARG A 53 1.63 -9.08 3.77
CA ARG A 53 0.54 -8.10 3.70
C ARG A 53 -0.10 -8.13 2.30
N TYR A 54 -0.79 -9.23 1.99
CA TYR A 54 -1.35 -9.48 0.65
C TYR A 54 -2.40 -8.45 0.22
N TYR A 55 -3.18 -7.91 1.16
CA TYR A 55 -4.18 -6.89 0.87
C TYR A 55 -3.53 -5.57 0.41
N ASP A 56 -2.53 -5.09 1.16
CA ASP A 56 -1.77 -3.90 0.78
C ASP A 56 -0.98 -4.10 -0.53
N PHE A 57 -0.47 -5.31 -0.76
CA PHE A 57 0.16 -5.68 -2.03
C PHE A 57 -0.81 -5.62 -3.22
N PHE A 58 -2.04 -6.09 -3.02
CA PHE A 58 -3.05 -6.08 -4.09
C PHE A 58 -3.45 -4.66 -4.45
N ILE A 59 -3.74 -3.81 -3.44
CA ILE A 59 -4.10 -2.41 -3.65
C ILE A 59 -2.96 -1.65 -4.34
N SER A 60 -1.73 -1.75 -3.81
CA SER A 60 -0.57 -1.06 -4.37
C SER A 60 -0.30 -1.53 -5.80
N SER A 61 -0.45 -2.83 -6.08
CA SER A 61 -0.29 -3.40 -7.41
C SER A 61 -1.32 -2.86 -8.37
N VAL A 62 -2.60 -2.83 -8.00
CA VAL A 62 -3.67 -2.28 -8.85
C VAL A 62 -3.40 -0.81 -9.19
N ILE A 63 -2.97 -0.01 -8.21
CA ILE A 63 -2.66 1.41 -8.42
C ILE A 63 -1.45 1.57 -9.35
N LEU A 64 -0.32 0.91 -9.06
CA LEU A 64 0.91 1.07 -9.84
C LEU A 64 0.79 0.45 -11.24
N LEU A 65 0.20 -0.73 -11.40
CA LEU A 65 -0.05 -1.31 -12.72
C LEU A 65 -1.08 -0.49 -13.50
N GLY A 66 -2.13 0.02 -12.84
CA GLY A 66 -3.11 0.90 -13.47
C GLY A 66 -2.46 2.16 -14.01
N LEU A 67 -1.62 2.81 -13.21
CA LEU A 67 -0.87 4.00 -13.62
C LEU A 67 0.14 3.68 -14.73
N PHE A 68 0.82 2.54 -14.66
CA PHE A 68 1.72 2.06 -15.70
C PHE A 68 0.97 1.82 -17.02
N ALA A 69 -0.20 1.19 -16.99
CA ALA A 69 -1.03 0.97 -18.17
C ALA A 69 -1.50 2.29 -18.80
N ILE A 70 -1.93 3.26 -17.98
CA ILE A 70 -2.31 4.61 -18.45
C ILE A 70 -1.12 5.29 -19.14
N ALA A 71 0.05 5.23 -18.51
CA ALA A 71 1.28 5.82 -19.04
C ALA A 71 1.76 5.14 -20.33
N LEU A 72 1.64 3.81 -20.42
CA LEU A 72 2.04 3.03 -21.58
C LEU A 72 1.12 3.26 -22.79
N LEU A 73 -0.19 3.40 -22.54
CA LEU A 73 -1.19 3.67 -23.57
C LEU A 73 -1.25 5.15 -24.00
N ASN A 74 -0.45 6.03 -23.38
CA ASN A 74 -0.52 7.49 -23.58
C ASN A 74 -1.97 8.00 -23.54
N LEU A 75 -2.76 7.47 -22.62
CA LEU A 75 -4.18 7.80 -22.50
C LEU A 75 -4.33 9.29 -22.22
N ASN A 76 -5.21 9.94 -22.99
CA ASN A 76 -5.44 11.37 -22.85
C ASN A 76 -6.08 11.67 -21.48
N TRP A 77 -5.58 12.70 -20.78
CA TRP A 77 -6.08 13.08 -19.46
C TRP A 77 -7.58 13.37 -19.44
N THR A 78 -8.13 13.80 -20.59
CA THR A 78 -9.56 13.99 -20.81
C THR A 78 -10.39 12.71 -20.64
N VAL A 79 -9.81 11.54 -20.88
CA VAL A 79 -10.47 10.22 -20.72
C VAL A 79 -10.16 9.61 -19.36
N VAL A 80 -8.92 9.78 -18.87
CA VAL A 80 -8.50 9.25 -17.57
C VAL A 80 -9.31 9.87 -16.44
N LEU A 81 -9.49 11.19 -16.45
CA LEU A 81 -10.17 11.91 -15.37
C LEU A 81 -11.63 11.47 -15.15
N PRO A 82 -12.50 11.37 -16.18
CA PRO A 82 -13.86 10.87 -15.99
C PRO A 82 -13.90 9.40 -15.58
N VAL A 83 -13.02 8.54 -16.10
CA VAL A 83 -12.94 7.13 -15.67
C VAL A 83 -12.57 7.04 -14.19
N LEU A 84 -11.61 7.86 -13.74
CA LEU A 84 -11.17 7.90 -12.35
C LEU A 84 -12.27 8.46 -11.43
N PHE A 85 -13.07 9.41 -11.93
CA PHE A 85 -14.23 9.94 -11.21
C PHE A 85 -15.35 8.90 -11.06
N VAL A 86 -15.63 8.12 -12.12
CA VAL A 86 -16.61 7.02 -12.08
C VAL A 86 -16.13 5.93 -11.11
N LEU A 87 -14.87 5.49 -11.20
CA LEU A 87 -14.29 4.52 -10.27
C LEU A 87 -14.29 5.03 -8.83
N GLY A 88 -13.93 6.29 -8.60
CA GLY A 88 -13.96 6.92 -7.28
C GLY A 88 -15.37 7.01 -6.71
N GLY A 89 -16.36 7.38 -7.54
CA GLY A 89 -17.77 7.39 -7.16
C GLY A 89 -18.28 5.99 -6.79
N ILE A 90 -17.96 4.98 -7.60
CA ILE A 90 -18.28 3.58 -7.31
C ILE A 90 -17.63 3.16 -5.98
N HIS A 91 -16.36 3.48 -5.76
CA HIS A 91 -15.65 3.13 -4.53
C HIS A 91 -16.29 3.78 -3.29
N ILE A 92 -16.71 5.04 -3.36
CA ILE A 92 -17.41 5.72 -2.24
C ILE A 92 -18.73 5.02 -1.94
N ILE A 93 -19.52 4.70 -2.96
CA ILE A 93 -20.80 3.99 -2.79
C ILE A 93 -20.55 2.61 -2.19
N PHE A 94 -19.61 1.83 -2.74
CA PHE A 94 -19.28 0.52 -2.19
C PHE A 94 -18.77 0.60 -0.75
N ARG A 95 -17.94 1.60 -0.42
CA ARG A 95 -17.50 1.81 0.96
C ARG A 95 -18.69 2.09 1.86
N GLU A 96 -19.58 3.00 1.50
CA GLU A 96 -20.76 3.33 2.29
C GLU A 96 -21.66 2.09 2.51
N TYR A 97 -21.87 1.29 1.47
CA TYR A 97 -22.74 0.11 1.53
C TYR A 97 -22.08 -1.10 2.21
N CYS A 98 -20.77 -1.31 2.06
CA CYS A 98 -20.06 -2.41 2.73
C CYS A 98 -19.67 -2.09 4.17
N VAL A 99 -19.39 -0.82 4.51
CA VAL A 99 -19.07 -0.39 5.88
C VAL A 99 -20.33 -0.40 6.76
N ALA A 100 -21.52 -0.25 6.17
CA ALA A 100 -22.80 -0.38 6.88
C ALA A 100 -23.05 -1.79 7.49
N GLU A 101 -22.31 -2.84 7.07
CA GLU A 101 -22.45 -4.20 7.62
C GLU A 101 -21.29 -4.64 8.54
N GLY A 102 -20.43 -3.72 8.97
CA GLY A 102 -19.63 -3.91 10.19
C GLY A 102 -18.14 -3.89 9.97
N ILE A 103 -17.53 -2.75 10.30
CA ILE A 103 -16.29 -2.66 11.09
C ILE A 103 -16.46 -1.37 11.92
N GLU A 104 -16.64 -1.50 13.24
CA GLU A 104 -16.26 -0.43 14.16
C GLU A 104 -14.78 -0.15 13.88
N GLU A 105 -14.47 1.01 13.30
CA GLU A 105 -13.09 1.47 13.17
C GLU A 105 -12.51 1.52 14.59
N GLU A 106 -11.79 0.47 14.97
CA GLU A 106 -10.95 0.44 16.16
C GLU A 106 -9.89 1.52 15.94
N ASN A 107 -10.20 2.70 16.47
CA ASN A 107 -9.41 3.89 16.36
C ASN A 107 -8.18 3.67 17.26
N PRO A 108 -6.96 3.48 16.71
CA PRO A 108 -5.77 3.16 17.51
C PRO A 108 -5.36 4.31 18.46
N ILE A 109 -6.11 5.41 18.47
CA ILE A 109 -5.96 6.54 19.36
C ILE A 109 -6.69 6.28 20.70
N GLU A 110 -7.80 5.52 20.71
CA GLU A 110 -8.62 5.28 21.90
C GLU A 110 -8.02 4.19 22.83
N GLU A 111 -7.30 3.21 22.28
CA GLU A 111 -6.52 2.23 23.04
C GLU A 111 -5.33 2.88 23.78
N ALA A 112 -4.68 3.87 23.15
CA ALA A 112 -3.56 4.58 23.75
C ALA A 112 -3.98 5.46 24.94
N GLU A 113 -5.22 5.98 24.95
CA GLU A 113 -5.73 6.76 26.08
C GLU A 113 -6.13 5.86 27.27
N LYS A 114 -6.65 4.65 27.03
CA LYS A 114 -6.97 3.68 28.09
C LYS A 114 -5.74 3.15 28.82
N GLU A 115 -4.63 2.89 28.12
CA GLU A 115 -3.39 2.45 28.76
C GLU A 115 -2.76 3.53 29.64
N ILE A 116 -2.98 4.81 29.34
CA ILE A 116 -2.45 5.93 30.15
C ILE A 116 -3.30 6.15 31.42
N GLU A 117 -4.58 5.83 31.39
CA GLU A 117 -5.48 5.97 32.55
C GLU A 117 -5.29 4.83 33.57
N GLU A 118 -5.03 3.60 33.12
CA GLU A 118 -4.79 2.44 34.01
C GLU A 118 -3.46 2.52 34.79
N ASP A 119 -2.42 3.19 34.28
CA ASP A 119 -1.12 3.30 34.96
C ASP A 119 -1.06 4.48 35.97
N GLY A 120 -2.15 5.24 36.11
CA GLY A 120 -2.28 6.39 37.02
C GLY A 120 -2.84 6.08 38.41
N GLU A 121 -3.51 4.94 38.61
CA GLU A 121 -4.16 4.58 39.88
C GLU A 121 -3.27 3.66 40.73
N THR A 122 -2.24 4.24 41.35
CA THR A 122 -1.55 3.57 42.46
C THR A 122 -2.45 3.53 43.71
N PRO A 123 -2.62 2.37 44.37
CA PRO A 123 -3.42 2.28 45.58
C PRO A 123 -2.69 2.97 46.74
N LYS A 124 -3.33 3.99 47.34
CA LYS A 124 -2.93 4.51 48.66
C LYS A 124 -2.93 3.36 49.66
N SER A 125 -1.74 2.89 50.05
CA SER A 125 -1.61 1.99 51.20
C SER A 125 -1.84 2.79 52.48
N SER A 126 -2.88 2.41 53.22
CA SER A 126 -3.06 2.76 54.63
C SER A 126 -1.95 2.20 55.52
#